data_AF-A0A5C5RE44-F1
#
_entry.id   AF-A0A5C5RE44-F1
#
_cell.length_a   1.000
_cell.length_b   1.000
_cell.length_c   1.000
_cell.angle_alpha   90.00
_cell.angle_beta   90.00
_cell.angle_gamma   90.00
#
_symmetry.space_group_name_H-M   'P 1'
#
loop_
_entity.id
_entity.type
_entity.pdbx_description
1 polymer ?
#
loop_
_entity_poly.entity_id
_entity_poly.type
_entity_poly.pdbx_seq_one_letter_code
_entity_poly.pdbx_strand_id
1 'polypeptide(L)'
;MGQTNVRIPGLTVDENSLVNGLLKQIDDLRISNMLRTSYYENKRSIRQVGTLIPPQYYNLGLVLGWTGKAVDALSRRCNLEGFVWPDGDLASIGGDDVWDDNHLSSETDSAIVSALQHGPAFLINTVGDDDEPDALIHIKDATEATGEWNRRRRHLDNLLSVIDKDKEDNI
;
A
#
# COMPACT_ATOMS: atom_id res chain seq x y z
N MET A 1 22.48 6.21 2.66
CA MET A 1 22.02 5.03 1.90
C MET A 1 22.12 5.41 0.43
N GLY A 2 22.69 4.52 -0.39
CA GLY A 2 23.01 4.81 -1.79
C GLY A 2 21.73 4.95 -2.60
N GLN A 3 21.68 5.93 -3.51
CA GLN A 3 20.58 6.03 -4.47
C GLN A 3 20.58 4.78 -5.36
N THR A 4 19.50 4.01 -5.31
CA THR A 4 19.24 2.95 -6.29
C THR A 4 18.87 3.62 -7.59
N ASN A 5 19.86 3.77 -8.48
CA ASN A 5 19.67 4.33 -9.80
C ASN A 5 19.59 3.18 -10.80
N VAL A 6 18.40 2.96 -11.36
CA VAL A 6 18.10 1.86 -12.27
C VAL A 6 18.07 2.39 -13.69
N ARG A 7 18.59 1.60 -14.63
CA ARG A 7 18.48 1.86 -16.06
C ARG A 7 17.72 0.72 -16.72
N ILE A 8 16.50 1.00 -17.16
CA ILE A 8 15.63 0.03 -17.83
C ILE A 8 15.90 0.11 -19.34
N PRO A 9 16.33 -1.00 -19.97
CA PRO A 9 16.49 -1.06 -21.42
C PRO A 9 15.16 -0.80 -22.13
N GLY A 10 15.18 -0.01 -23.21
CA GLY A 10 13.99 0.32 -23.99
C GLY A 10 13.27 1.60 -23.57
N LEU A 11 13.56 2.15 -22.39
CA LEU A 11 13.07 3.46 -21.97
C LEU A 11 14.00 4.60 -22.43
N THR A 12 13.41 5.75 -22.74
CA THR A 12 14.13 6.99 -23.01
C THR A 12 14.85 7.52 -21.75
N VAL A 13 15.71 8.53 -21.92
CA VAL A 13 16.43 9.16 -20.81
C VAL A 13 15.46 9.83 -19.83
N ASP A 14 14.41 10.47 -20.36
CA ASP A 14 13.40 11.15 -19.53
C ASP A 14 12.54 10.14 -18.76
N GLU A 15 12.14 9.03 -19.39
CA GLU A 15 11.40 7.96 -18.72
C GLU A 15 12.24 7.28 -17.63
N ASN A 16 13.52 7.00 -17.90
CA ASN A 16 14.42 6.49 -16.86
C ASN A 16 14.57 7.50 -15.72
N SER A 17 14.65 8.80 -16.02
CA SER A 17 14.73 9.83 -14.99
C SER A 17 13.46 9.88 -14.14
N LEU A 18 12.28 9.73 -14.76
CA LEU A 18 11.00 9.64 -14.07
C LEU A 18 10.95 8.41 -13.14
N VAL A 19 11.31 7.22 -13.65
CA VAL A 19 11.34 5.98 -12.85
C VAL A 19 12.25 6.15 -11.63
N ASN A 20 13.46 6.69 -11.81
CA ASN A 20 14.39 6.93 -10.71
C ASN A 20 13.87 7.96 -9.70
N GLY A 21 13.14 8.98 -10.15
CA GLY A 21 12.45 9.93 -9.28
C GLY A 21 11.40 9.26 -8.40
N LEU A 22 10.56 8.40 -8.98
CA LEU A 22 9.52 7.66 -8.27
C LEU A 22 10.13 6.62 -7.30
N LEU A 23 11.18 5.89 -7.72
CA LEU A 23 11.92 4.98 -6.85
C LEU A 23 12.51 5.69 -5.63
N LYS A 24 13.10 6.87 -5.85
CA LYS A 24 13.61 7.69 -4.77
C LYS A 24 12.49 8.12 -3.81
N GLN A 25 11.31 8.45 -4.32
CA GLN A 25 10.18 8.83 -3.46
C GLN A 25 9.72 7.68 -2.55
N ILE A 26 9.73 6.44 -3.04
CA ILE A 26 9.48 5.25 -2.22
C ILE A 26 10.55 5.12 -1.13
N ASP A 27 11.84 5.25 -1.48
CA ASP A 27 12.94 5.15 -0.51
C ASP A 27 12.92 6.27 0.55
N ASP A 28 12.67 7.51 0.14
CA ASP A 28 12.57 8.68 1.02
C ASP A 28 11.46 8.50 2.08
N LEU A 29 10.38 7.80 1.76
CA LEU A 29 9.27 7.50 2.66
C LEU A 29 9.41 6.16 3.40
N ARG A 30 10.37 5.31 3.03
CA ARG A 30 10.53 3.94 3.55
C ARG A 30 10.59 3.89 5.06
N ILE A 31 11.43 4.73 5.68
CA ILE A 31 11.59 4.74 7.15
C ILE A 31 10.30 5.19 7.85
N SER A 32 9.58 6.15 7.26
CA SER A 32 8.30 6.64 7.78
C SER A 32 7.21 5.56 7.69
N ASN A 33 7.11 4.88 6.54
CA ASN A 33 6.14 3.81 6.35
C ASN A 33 6.47 2.58 7.21
N MET A 34 7.74 2.20 7.34
CA MET A 34 8.18 1.16 8.27
C MET A 34 7.82 1.53 9.72
N LEU A 35 7.96 2.79 10.10
CA LEU A 35 7.57 3.27 11.43
C LEU A 35 6.05 3.15 11.66
N ARG A 36 5.24 3.55 10.67
CA ARG A 36 3.77 3.39 10.71
C ARG A 36 3.37 1.92 10.86
N THR A 37 4.00 1.02 10.10
CA THR A 37 3.82 -0.43 10.24
C THR A 37 4.18 -0.91 11.64
N SER A 38 5.32 -0.50 12.18
CA SER A 38 5.71 -0.87 13.54
C SER A 38 4.73 -0.38 14.62
N TYR A 39 4.07 0.76 14.42
CA TYR A 39 3.02 1.26 15.31
C TYR A 39 1.70 0.50 15.14
N TYR A 40 1.32 0.17 13.91
CA TYR A 40 0.12 -0.62 13.64
C TYR A 40 0.23 -2.02 14.24
N GLU A 41 1.34 -2.72 13.97
CA GLU A 41 1.59 -4.10 14.43
C GLU A 41 2.00 -4.20 15.91
N ASN A 42 2.09 -3.07 16.63
CA ASN A 42 2.52 -3.00 18.03
C ASN A 42 3.94 -3.52 18.31
N LYS A 43 4.78 -3.65 17.28
CA LYS A 43 6.17 -4.14 17.38
C LYS A 43 7.12 -3.12 18.04
N ARG A 44 6.65 -1.92 18.39
CA ARG A 44 7.43 -0.88 19.10
C ARG A 44 7.21 -0.87 20.61
N SER A 45 6.95 -2.03 21.21
CA SER A 45 6.85 -2.20 22.66
C SER A 45 8.22 -1.96 23.33
N ILE A 46 8.48 -0.72 23.73
CA ILE A 46 9.53 -0.33 24.68
C ILE A 46 10.96 -0.53 24.13
N ARG A 47 11.49 0.47 23.41
CA ARG A 47 12.93 0.51 23.04
C ARG A 47 13.78 1.42 23.92
N GLN A 48 13.18 2.15 24.87
CA GLN A 48 13.95 2.92 25.86
C GLN A 48 13.15 3.09 27.15
N VAL A 49 13.28 2.10 28.02
CA VAL A 49 13.15 2.32 29.46
C VAL A 49 14.58 2.26 29.98
N GLY A 50 15.15 3.43 30.29
CA GLY A 50 16.52 3.52 30.80
C GLY A 50 16.71 2.70 32.08
N THR A 51 17.97 2.54 32.50
CA THR A 51 18.41 1.80 33.71
C THR A 51 17.81 2.28 35.04
N LEU A 52 16.90 3.26 35.02
CA LEU A 52 16.32 3.95 36.18
C LEU A 52 14.88 3.54 36.51
N ILE A 53 14.22 2.68 35.73
CA ILE A 53 12.89 2.19 36.11
C ILE A 53 13.03 0.94 36.97
N PRO A 54 12.56 0.97 38.24
CA PRO A 54 12.62 -0.19 39.12
C PRO A 54 11.93 -1.42 38.50
N PRO A 55 12.46 -2.64 38.69
CA PRO A 55 11.94 -3.88 38.08
C PRO A 55 10.42 -4.09 38.21
N GLN A 56 9.83 -3.61 39.30
CA GLN A 56 8.41 -3.66 39.60
C GLN A 56 7.50 -2.84 38.66
N TYR A 57 8.05 -1.91 37.89
CA TYR A 57 7.31 -1.09 36.91
C TYR A 57 7.37 -1.62 35.48
N TYR A 58 8.13 -2.70 35.19
CA TYR A 58 8.08 -3.33 33.86
C TYR A 58 6.70 -3.91 33.53
N ASN A 59 5.89 -4.22 34.56
CA ASN A 59 4.50 -4.67 34.41
C ASN A 59 3.49 -3.52 34.29
N LEU A 60 3.93 -2.25 34.29
CA LEU A 60 3.03 -1.14 34.03
C LEU A 60 2.71 -1.15 32.54
N GLY A 61 1.59 -1.78 32.18
CA GLY A 61 1.09 -1.91 30.81
C GLY A 61 0.94 -0.55 30.14
N LEU A 62 2.01 -0.09 29.50
CA LEU A 62 1.96 0.98 28.52
C LEU A 62 1.03 0.48 27.41
N VAL A 63 -0.03 1.23 27.13
CA VAL A 63 -1.11 0.74 26.26
C VAL A 63 -0.63 0.66 24.82
N LEU A 64 -0.06 -0.50 24.48
CA LEU A 64 0.23 -0.95 23.13
C LEU A 64 -1.12 -1.28 22.46
N GLY A 65 -1.28 -0.93 21.18
CA GLY A 65 -2.49 -1.31 20.42
C GLY A 65 -3.45 -0.20 20.07
N TRP A 66 -3.30 1.04 20.58
CA TRP A 66 -4.24 2.11 20.25
C TRP A 66 -4.27 2.47 18.76
N THR A 67 -3.09 2.51 18.13
CA THR A 67 -2.93 2.80 16.70
C THR A 67 -3.60 1.73 15.85
N GLY A 68 -3.25 0.45 16.08
CA GLY A 68 -3.90 -0.67 15.38
C GLY A 68 -5.41 -0.68 15.60
N LYS A 69 -5.87 -0.57 16.85
CA LYS A 69 -7.30 -0.56 17.17
C LYS A 69 -8.06 0.61 16.54
N ALA A 70 -7.45 1.79 16.44
CA ALA A 70 -8.07 2.94 15.79
C ALA A 70 -8.21 2.72 14.27
N VAL A 71 -7.17 2.17 13.63
CA VAL A 71 -7.21 1.80 12.21
C VAL A 71 -8.26 0.72 11.98
N ASP A 72 -8.25 -0.38 12.74
CA ASP A 72 -9.22 -1.47 12.61
C ASP A 72 -10.66 -1.00 12.81
N ALA A 73 -10.90 -0.17 13.83
CA ALA A 73 -12.23 0.34 14.14
C ALA A 73 -12.79 1.25 13.05
N LEU A 74 -11.93 2.01 12.36
CA LEU A 74 -12.32 2.83 11.22
C LEU A 74 -12.50 1.96 9.96
N SER A 75 -11.56 1.04 9.69
CA SER A 75 -11.62 0.14 8.53
C SER A 75 -12.91 -0.66 8.50
N ARG A 76 -13.37 -1.20 9.63
CA ARG A 76 -14.64 -1.95 9.72
C ARG A 76 -15.89 -1.14 9.37
N ARG A 77 -15.78 0.19 9.27
CA ARG A 77 -16.86 1.11 8.86
C ARG A 77 -16.74 1.54 7.40
N CYS A 78 -15.65 1.18 6.74
CA CYS A 78 -15.38 1.44 5.34
C CYS A 78 -15.39 0.09 4.64
N ASN A 79 -16.56 -0.38 4.23
CA ASN A 79 -16.70 -1.63 3.49
C ASN A 79 -17.25 -1.33 2.10
N LEU A 80 -16.64 -1.90 1.07
CA LEU A 80 -17.17 -1.83 -0.29
C LEU A 80 -18.16 -2.98 -0.48
N GLU A 81 -19.45 -2.66 -0.56
CA GLU A 81 -20.51 -3.68 -0.75
C GLU A 81 -20.77 -3.99 -2.23
N GLY A 82 -20.40 -3.08 -3.14
CA GLY A 82 -20.59 -3.25 -4.57
C GLY A 82 -20.71 -1.92 -5.31
N PHE A 83 -20.93 -2.01 -6.62
CA PHE A 83 -21.12 -0.84 -7.49
C PHE A 83 -22.54 -0.82 -8.05
N VAL A 84 -23.23 0.30 -7.89
CA VAL A 84 -24.60 0.53 -8.37
C VAL A 84 -24.70 1.90 -9.05
N TRP A 85 -25.54 1.99 -10.09
CA TRP A 85 -25.84 3.22 -10.82
C TRP A 85 -27.31 3.23 -11.24
N PRO A 86 -27.85 4.34 -11.78
CA PRO A 86 -29.30 4.49 -11.99
C PRO A 86 -29.97 3.38 -12.80
N ASP A 87 -29.26 2.81 -13.78
CA ASP A 87 -29.80 1.84 -14.74
C ASP A 87 -29.19 0.43 -14.58
N GLY A 88 -28.51 0.14 -13.46
CA GLY A 88 -27.89 -1.17 -13.26
C GLY A 88 -26.88 -1.24 -12.11
N ASP A 89 -26.18 -2.35 -12.05
CA ASP A 89 -25.15 -2.68 -11.07
C ASP A 89 -23.98 -3.42 -11.74
N LEU A 90 -22.95 -3.74 -10.96
CA LEU A 90 -21.77 -4.44 -11.46
C LEU A 90 -22.12 -5.72 -12.24
N ALA A 91 -23.08 -6.49 -11.74
CA ALA A 91 -23.57 -7.71 -12.37
C ALA A 91 -24.18 -7.45 -13.77
N SER A 92 -24.88 -6.32 -13.94
CA SER A 92 -25.52 -5.96 -15.22
C SER A 92 -24.55 -5.80 -16.40
N ILE A 93 -23.25 -5.61 -16.13
CA ILE A 93 -22.19 -5.52 -17.15
C ILE A 93 -21.25 -6.74 -17.13
N GLY A 94 -21.60 -7.80 -16.40
CA GLY A 94 -20.74 -8.98 -16.22
C GLY A 94 -19.51 -8.72 -15.34
N GLY A 95 -19.56 -7.70 -14.47
CA GLY A 95 -18.43 -7.37 -13.60
C GLY A 95 -18.28 -8.30 -12.39
N ASP A 96 -19.21 -9.24 -12.18
CA ASP A 96 -19.14 -10.23 -11.11
C ASP A 96 -17.94 -11.16 -11.30
N ASP A 97 -17.60 -11.54 -12.54
CA ASP A 97 -16.42 -12.35 -12.85
C ASP A 97 -15.14 -11.63 -12.41
N VAL A 98 -15.01 -10.34 -12.74
CA VAL A 98 -13.87 -9.50 -12.30
C VAL A 98 -13.82 -9.37 -10.78
N TRP A 99 -14.98 -9.26 -10.13
CA TRP A 99 -15.07 -9.16 -8.68
C TRP A 99 -14.60 -10.45 -8.00
N ASP A 100 -15.06 -11.60 -8.47
CA ASP A 100 -14.78 -12.92 -7.89
C ASP A 100 -13.35 -13.38 -8.21
N ASP A 101 -12.91 -13.27 -9.47
CA ASP A 101 -11.57 -13.68 -9.91
C ASP A 101 -10.47 -12.94 -9.15
N ASN A 102 -10.70 -11.68 -8.80
CA ASN A 102 -9.76 -10.84 -8.05
C ASN A 102 -9.98 -10.86 -6.55
N HIS A 103 -10.94 -11.63 -6.02
CA HIS A 103 -11.32 -11.58 -4.60
C HIS A 103 -11.57 -10.14 -4.11
N LEU A 104 -12.18 -9.30 -4.96
CA LEU A 104 -12.09 -7.85 -4.88
C LEU A 104 -12.64 -7.28 -3.57
N SER A 105 -13.60 -7.95 -2.94
CA SER A 105 -14.08 -7.61 -1.59
C SER A 105 -12.96 -7.65 -0.55
N SER A 106 -12.24 -8.78 -0.47
CA SER A 106 -11.19 -9.00 0.54
C SER A 106 -9.95 -8.18 0.25
N GLU A 107 -9.63 -8.03 -1.03
CA GLU A 107 -8.58 -7.14 -1.49
C GLU A 107 -8.91 -5.70 -1.09
N THR A 108 -10.11 -5.19 -1.39
CA THR A 108 -10.49 -3.82 -1.03
C THR A 108 -10.41 -3.54 0.48
N ASP A 109 -10.83 -4.49 1.31
CA ASP A 109 -10.68 -4.36 2.77
C ASP A 109 -9.20 -4.21 3.17
N SER A 110 -8.31 -4.97 2.53
CA SER A 110 -6.85 -4.84 2.72
C SER A 110 -6.33 -3.49 2.23
N ALA A 111 -6.78 -2.99 1.07
CA ALA A 111 -6.42 -1.65 0.58
C ALA A 111 -6.84 -0.54 1.55
N ILE A 112 -8.00 -0.66 2.18
CA ILE A 112 -8.49 0.35 3.14
C ILE A 112 -7.58 0.39 4.37
N VAL A 113 -7.21 -0.76 4.93
CA VAL A 113 -6.25 -0.83 6.03
C VAL A 113 -4.91 -0.20 5.62
N SER A 114 -4.38 -0.58 4.46
CA SER A 114 -3.13 -0.04 3.91
C SER A 114 -3.18 1.47 3.71
N ALA A 115 -4.28 2.00 3.17
CA ALA A 115 -4.48 3.44 3.00
C ALA A 115 -4.55 4.16 4.36
N LEU A 116 -5.26 3.62 5.33
CA LEU A 116 -5.32 4.18 6.68
C LEU A 116 -3.96 4.17 7.40
N GLN A 117 -3.12 3.18 7.09
CA GLN A 117 -1.80 3.02 7.68
C GLN A 117 -0.74 3.90 7.01
N HIS A 118 -0.68 3.93 5.67
CA HIS A 118 0.41 4.55 4.91
C HIS A 118 0.00 5.82 4.15
N GLY A 119 -1.29 6.14 4.10
CA GLY A 119 -1.85 7.28 3.39
C GLY A 119 -2.56 6.84 2.09
N PRO A 120 -1.81 6.55 1.01
CA PRO A 120 -2.39 5.96 -0.19
C PRO A 120 -2.24 4.44 -0.21
N ALA A 121 -3.24 3.79 -0.81
CA ALA A 121 -3.14 2.48 -1.42
C ALA A 121 -3.56 2.61 -2.89
N PHE A 122 -2.99 1.78 -3.75
CA PHE A 122 -3.14 1.82 -5.19
C PHE A 122 -3.76 0.51 -5.66
N LEU A 123 -4.75 0.60 -6.54
CA LEU A 123 -5.30 -0.51 -7.30
C LEU A 123 -4.68 -0.47 -8.69
N ILE A 124 -4.05 -1.57 -9.10
CA ILE A 124 -3.28 -1.66 -10.34
C ILE A 124 -3.85 -2.77 -11.19
N ASN A 125 -4.35 -2.41 -12.37
CA ASN A 125 -4.89 -3.37 -13.32
C ASN A 125 -3.77 -3.86 -14.26
N THR A 126 -3.65 -5.18 -14.38
CA THR A 126 -2.79 -5.86 -15.36
C THR A 126 -3.61 -6.86 -16.17
N VAL A 127 -3.11 -7.22 -17.35
CA VAL A 127 -3.70 -8.30 -18.16
C VAL A 127 -3.10 -9.62 -17.70
N GLY A 128 -3.93 -10.64 -17.50
CA GLY A 128 -3.47 -11.99 -17.16
C GLY A 128 -2.89 -12.74 -18.36
N ASP A 129 -2.11 -13.78 -18.09
CA ASP A 129 -1.60 -14.72 -19.10
C ASP A 129 -2.65 -15.81 -19.47
N ASP A 130 -2.32 -16.72 -20.40
CA ASP A 130 -3.24 -17.72 -21.00
C ASP A 130 -4.00 -18.63 -19.99
N ASP A 131 -3.51 -18.75 -18.74
CA ASP A 131 -4.11 -19.56 -17.65
C ASP A 131 -4.58 -18.69 -16.45
N GLU A 132 -4.66 -17.38 -16.60
CA GLU A 132 -5.06 -16.41 -15.58
C GLU A 132 -6.34 -15.64 -16.00
N PRO A 133 -7.07 -15.02 -15.06
CA PRO A 133 -8.14 -14.08 -15.40
C PRO A 133 -7.67 -12.97 -16.35
N ASP A 134 -8.50 -12.61 -17.33
CA ASP A 134 -8.19 -11.59 -18.34
C ASP A 134 -7.77 -10.23 -17.72
N ALA A 135 -8.34 -9.89 -16.56
CA ALA A 135 -8.04 -8.68 -15.82
C ALA A 135 -7.70 -9.00 -14.36
N LEU A 136 -6.49 -8.62 -13.95
CA LEU A 136 -5.99 -8.79 -12.59
C LEU A 136 -5.83 -7.43 -11.92
N ILE A 137 -6.41 -7.28 -10.73
CA ILE A 137 -6.38 -6.08 -9.92
C ILE A 137 -5.52 -6.34 -8.69
N HIS A 138 -4.35 -5.71 -8.66
CA HIS A 138 -3.39 -5.81 -7.57
C HIS A 138 -3.49 -4.63 -6.62
N ILE A 139 -3.37 -4.89 -5.33
CA ILE A 139 -3.28 -3.84 -4.32
C ILE A 139 -1.85 -3.63 -3.91
N LYS A 140 -1.43 -2.35 -3.93
CA LYS A 140 -0.10 -1.94 -3.51
C LYS A 140 -0.19 -0.76 -2.57
N ASP A 141 0.46 -0.84 -1.42
CA ASP A 141 0.54 0.27 -0.47
C ASP A 141 1.67 1.24 -0.84
N ALA A 142 1.84 2.29 -0.04
CA ALA A 142 2.88 3.30 -0.26
C ALA A 142 4.33 2.81 0.00
N THR A 143 4.54 1.54 0.37
CA THR A 143 5.86 0.93 0.48
C THR A 143 6.35 0.33 -0.84
N GLU A 144 5.42 0.02 -1.74
CA GLU A 144 5.70 -0.65 -3.02
C GLU A 144 5.24 0.16 -4.23
N ALA A 145 4.36 1.15 -4.06
CA ALA A 145 3.87 1.97 -5.15
C ALA A 145 3.86 3.47 -4.82
N THR A 146 4.04 4.28 -5.86
CA THR A 146 3.94 5.74 -5.77
C THR A 146 3.60 6.37 -7.12
N GLY A 147 3.16 7.62 -7.10
CA GLY A 147 2.83 8.37 -8.30
C GLY A 147 2.60 9.85 -8.02
N GLU A 148 2.67 10.66 -9.07
CA GLU A 148 2.48 12.10 -8.99
C GLU A 148 1.01 12.48 -9.23
N TRP A 149 0.36 13.02 -8.20
CA TRP A 149 -1.02 13.48 -8.31
C TRP A 149 -1.12 14.86 -8.96
N ASN A 150 -1.73 14.92 -10.15
CA ASN A 150 -2.04 16.16 -10.80
C ASN A 150 -3.30 16.81 -10.20
N ARG A 151 -3.12 17.83 -9.35
CA ARG A 151 -4.26 18.53 -8.71
C ARG A 151 -5.22 19.20 -9.69
N ARG A 152 -4.74 19.64 -10.86
CA ARG A 152 -5.56 20.35 -11.85
C ARG A 152 -6.45 19.38 -12.63
N ARG A 153 -5.87 18.27 -13.07
CA ARG A 153 -6.59 17.23 -13.83
C ARG A 153 -7.31 16.22 -12.93
N ARG A 154 -6.95 16.18 -11.64
CA ARG A 154 -7.50 15.29 -10.62
C ARG A 154 -7.29 13.80 -10.97
N HIS A 155 -6.11 13.47 -11.50
CA HIS A 155 -5.66 12.10 -11.71
C HIS A 155 -4.13 12.01 -11.53
N LEU A 156 -3.59 10.79 -11.49
CA LEU A 156 -2.15 10.54 -11.50
C LEU A 156 -1.57 10.84 -12.89
N ASP A 157 -0.50 11.64 -12.97
CA ASP A 157 0.25 11.84 -14.22
C ASP A 157 1.14 10.62 -14.53
N ASN A 158 1.52 9.86 -13.50
CA ASN A 158 2.34 8.66 -13.58
C ASN A 158 2.10 7.75 -12.35
N LEU A 159 2.50 6.48 -12.48
CA LEU A 159 2.46 5.49 -11.41
C LEU A 159 3.67 4.56 -11.58
N LEU A 160 4.35 4.26 -10.47
CA LEU A 160 5.32 3.18 -10.37
C LEU A 160 4.83 2.18 -9.34
N SER A 161 4.95 0.89 -9.67
CA SER A 161 4.73 -0.21 -8.75
C SER A 161 5.90 -1.18 -8.80
N VAL A 162 6.41 -1.53 -7.63
CA VAL A 162 7.44 -2.53 -7.44
C VAL A 162 6.76 -3.88 -7.19
N ILE A 163 7.03 -4.84 -8.05
CA ILE A 163 6.39 -6.17 -8.02
C ILE A 163 7.18 -7.10 -7.11
N ASP A 164 8.51 -7.05 -7.18
CA ASP A 164 9.41 -7.88 -6.40
C ASP A 164 10.66 -7.09 -6.02
N LYS A 165 11.31 -7.52 -4.94
CA LYS A 165 12.62 -7.05 -4.52
C LYS A 165 13.43 -8.24 -4.05
N ASP A 166 14.72 -8.22 -4.36
CA ASP A 166 15.61 -9.27 -3.87
C ASP A 166 15.78 -9.21 -2.33
N LYS A 167 16.48 -10.22 -1.76
CA LYS A 167 16.74 -10.29 -0.31
C LYS A 167 17.59 -9.14 0.23
N GLU A 168 18.24 -8.40 -0.65
CA GLU A 168 19.06 -7.22 -0.34
C GLU A 168 18.26 -5.92 -0.55
N ASP A 169 16.96 -6.01 -0.85
CA ASP A 169 16.02 -4.92 -1.14
C ASP A 169 16.40 -4.12 -2.40
N ASN A 170 17.14 -4.74 -3.33
CA ASN A 170 17.30 -4.21 -4.68
C ASN A 170 16.05 -4.52 -5.51
N ILE A 171 15.72 -3.58 -6.39
CA ILE A 171 14.57 -3.60 -7.30
C ILE A 171 15.03 -4.04 -8.68
#